data_AF-A0A3L7TM80-F1
#
_entry.id   AF-A0A3L7TM80-F1
#
_cell.length_a   1.000
_cell.length_b   1.000
_cell.length_c   1.000
_cell.angle_alpha   90.00
_cell.angle_beta   90.00
_cell.angle_gamma   90.00
#
_symmetry.space_group_name_H-M   'P 1'
#
loop_
_entity.id
_entity.type
_entity.pdbx_description
1 polymer ?
#
loop_
_entity_poly.entity_id
_entity_poly.type
_entity_poly.pdbx_seq_one_letter_code
_entity_poly.pdbx_strand_id
1 'polypeptide(L)'
;MASRRTNNTLLVLAALALAAAGLYQQFGGTSGDDSDDRSPRAGNSAAAARAKNEPSKLRLSTERIDLGTISHCEGARTFELLMTNDGTEPITVSGWRATCSCVSPNGKGGFAVLPGETTALPIRVEPQGAGGKSQRIDFRIDGSIGGPRVRIDYVVASVIRPRPSVVMRPTKGTLAIVDLERSAPDGAFIEEAFLILGTVPQVAKVFDVPPSMGLGLGGIEIDFAAIDALAKLEGVGGDPAFEWETTASGVRWKSLDLVVRTDLPACSEVHVTIKNG
;
A
#
# COMPACT_ATOMS: atom_id res chain seq x y z
N MET A 1 28.26 37.88 33.31
CA MET A 1 27.15 37.73 34.27
C MET A 1 26.40 36.46 33.92
N ALA A 2 26.45 35.49 34.83
CA ALA A 2 25.83 34.18 34.68
C ALA A 2 24.36 34.23 35.10
N SER A 3 23.49 33.49 34.40
CA SER A 3 22.25 32.98 34.98
C SER A 3 22.00 31.57 34.47
N ARG A 4 22.41 30.59 35.29
CA ARG A 4 21.93 29.20 35.29
C ARG A 4 20.57 29.17 35.98
N ARG A 5 19.69 28.24 35.53
CA ARG A 5 18.65 27.49 36.29
C ARG A 5 17.67 26.88 35.27
N THR A 6 17.14 25.66 35.34
CA THR A 6 17.39 24.40 36.05
C THR A 6 16.46 23.38 35.37
N ASN A 7 16.87 22.10 35.32
CA ASN A 7 16.03 20.97 34.89
C ASN A 7 14.74 20.85 35.72
N ASN A 8 13.67 20.29 35.13
CA ASN A 8 12.76 19.43 35.89
C ASN A 8 12.06 18.38 35.00
N THR A 9 12.53 17.15 35.17
CA THR A 9 11.95 15.89 34.73
C THR A 9 10.80 15.54 35.66
N LEU A 10 9.63 15.14 35.16
CA LEU A 10 8.62 14.46 35.99
C LEU A 10 7.77 13.50 35.16
N LEU A 11 8.10 12.22 35.34
CA LEU A 11 7.30 11.03 35.05
C LEU A 11 6.08 10.98 35.98
N VAL A 12 4.91 10.65 35.45
CA VAL A 12 3.81 10.05 36.24
C VAL A 12 3.18 8.91 35.45
N LEU A 13 3.44 7.69 35.91
CA LEU A 13 2.65 6.49 35.66
C LEU A 13 1.89 6.19 36.96
N ALA A 14 0.58 5.93 36.89
CA ALA A 14 -0.10 5.01 37.80
C ALA A 14 -1.51 4.66 37.28
N ALA A 15 -1.76 3.35 37.23
CA ALA A 15 -3.01 2.69 36.88
C ALA A 15 -4.04 2.73 38.02
N LEU A 16 -5.31 2.49 37.69
CA LEU A 16 -6.27 1.83 38.59
C LEU A 16 -7.46 1.25 37.81
N ALA A 17 -7.65 -0.06 37.96
CA ALA A 17 -8.78 -0.85 37.49
C ALA A 17 -9.53 -1.42 38.71
N LEU A 18 -10.77 -1.90 38.46
CA LEU A 18 -11.70 -2.66 39.34
C LEU A 18 -12.57 -1.78 40.28
N ALA A 19 -13.84 -2.06 40.55
CA ALA A 19 -14.78 -3.15 40.21
C ALA A 19 -16.22 -2.66 40.51
N ALA A 20 -17.22 -3.31 39.91
CA ALA A 20 -18.57 -3.37 40.49
C ALA A 20 -19.28 -4.66 40.05
N ALA A 21 -19.35 -5.62 40.97
CA ALA A 21 -20.26 -6.76 40.92
C ALA A 21 -20.89 -6.95 42.31
N GLY A 22 -22.21 -7.09 42.35
CA GLY A 22 -23.08 -7.30 43.52
C GLY A 22 -24.50 -6.90 43.10
N LEU A 23 -25.60 -7.61 43.36
CA LEU A 23 -26.04 -8.56 44.41
C LEU A 23 -26.87 -9.67 43.70
N TYR A 24 -26.87 -10.97 44.03
CA TYR A 24 -27.28 -11.73 45.23
C TYR A 24 -28.74 -11.51 45.73
N GLN A 25 -29.57 -12.55 45.58
CA GLN A 25 -30.59 -13.14 46.50
C GLN A 25 -31.27 -14.29 45.71
N GLN A 26 -31.10 -15.58 46.06
CA GLN A 26 -31.80 -16.36 47.10
C GLN A 26 -33.31 -16.48 46.77
N PHE A 27 -33.89 -17.67 46.49
CA PHE A 27 -34.09 -18.84 47.36
C PHE A 27 -34.21 -20.15 46.55
N GLY A 28 -33.79 -21.26 47.17
CA GLY A 28 -34.14 -22.62 46.74
C GLY A 28 -35.35 -23.18 47.50
N GLY A 29 -35.99 -24.22 46.93
CA GLY A 29 -37.10 -24.94 47.55
C GLY A 29 -37.68 -26.06 46.68
N THR A 30 -37.14 -27.27 46.90
CA THR A 30 -37.70 -28.64 46.83
C THR A 30 -38.80 -29.08 45.85
N SER A 31 -38.54 -30.30 45.34
CA SER A 31 -39.30 -31.21 44.48
C SER A 31 -40.74 -31.53 44.91
N GLY A 32 -41.59 -31.76 43.91
CA GLY A 32 -42.88 -32.45 44.01
C GLY A 32 -43.28 -32.93 42.62
N ASP A 33 -43.33 -34.25 42.47
CA ASP A 33 -43.74 -35.01 41.29
C ASP A 33 -45.27 -34.99 41.21
N ASP A 34 -45.84 -34.59 40.06
CA ASP A 34 -47.19 -35.00 39.68
C ASP A 34 -47.38 -34.81 38.17
N SER A 35 -47.66 -35.93 37.52
CA SER A 35 -48.01 -36.07 36.12
C SER A 35 -49.32 -35.38 35.81
N ASP A 36 -49.34 -34.48 34.82
CA ASP A 36 -50.56 -34.22 34.07
C ASP A 36 -50.26 -33.83 32.61
N ASP A 37 -50.85 -34.64 31.74
CA ASP A 37 -50.80 -34.64 30.29
C ASP A 37 -51.56 -33.42 29.75
N ARG A 38 -50.85 -32.47 29.14
CA ARG A 38 -51.44 -31.43 28.29
C ARG A 38 -50.41 -30.92 27.28
N SER A 39 -50.48 -31.45 26.07
CA SER A 39 -50.03 -30.75 24.86
C SER A 39 -50.74 -29.39 24.77
N PRO A 40 -50.01 -28.29 24.49
CA PRO A 40 -50.08 -27.79 23.12
C PRO A 40 -48.81 -27.09 22.59
N ARG A 41 -48.73 -27.09 21.25
CA ARG A 41 -48.09 -26.07 20.39
C ARG A 41 -46.56 -25.95 20.40
N ALA A 42 -46.01 -26.38 19.27
CA ALA A 42 -45.19 -25.56 18.37
C ALA A 42 -44.31 -24.49 19.04
N GLY A 43 -43.09 -24.88 19.40
CA GLY A 43 -41.99 -23.97 19.70
C GLY A 43 -40.84 -24.25 18.75
N ASN A 44 -40.69 -23.40 17.73
CA ASN A 44 -39.55 -23.38 16.83
C ASN A 44 -38.24 -23.30 17.62
N SER A 45 -37.45 -24.37 17.64
CA SER A 45 -36.01 -24.31 17.91
C SER A 45 -35.21 -24.43 16.61
N ALA A 46 -35.65 -23.70 15.59
CA ALA A 46 -34.81 -23.31 14.45
C ALA A 46 -34.05 -22.01 14.81
N ALA A 47 -33.21 -22.10 15.85
CA ALA A 47 -32.26 -21.04 16.21
C ALA A 47 -30.80 -21.50 15.94
N ALA A 48 -30.63 -22.31 14.91
CA ALA A 48 -29.34 -22.58 14.29
C ALA A 48 -29.45 -22.22 12.80
N ALA A 49 -28.58 -21.30 12.37
CA ALA A 49 -28.24 -20.99 10.98
C ALA A 49 -29.38 -20.48 10.08
N ARG A 50 -29.82 -19.24 10.28
CA ARG A 50 -30.09 -18.36 9.14
C ARG A 50 -28.86 -17.49 8.88
N ALA A 51 -27.83 -18.10 8.28
CA ALA A 51 -26.99 -17.32 7.38
C ALA A 51 -27.96 -16.75 6.33
N LYS A 52 -28.03 -15.43 6.21
CA LYS A 52 -28.72 -14.83 5.07
C LYS A 52 -28.01 -15.37 3.82
N ASN A 53 -28.71 -16.17 3.01
CA ASN A 53 -28.23 -16.60 1.70
C ASN A 53 -28.14 -15.36 0.80
N GLU A 54 -27.06 -14.61 0.93
CA GLU A 54 -26.66 -13.59 -0.03
C GLU A 54 -25.84 -14.32 -1.11
N PRO A 55 -26.33 -14.40 -2.36
CA PRO A 55 -25.68 -15.22 -3.40
C PRO A 55 -24.27 -14.73 -3.72
N SER A 56 -24.05 -13.40 -3.72
CA SER A 56 -22.76 -12.76 -3.93
C SER A 56 -22.42 -11.85 -2.75
N LYS A 57 -21.43 -12.24 -1.95
CA LYS A 57 -20.93 -11.49 -0.80
C LYS A 57 -19.41 -11.57 -0.69
N LEU A 58 -18.72 -10.61 -1.30
CA LEU A 58 -17.26 -10.48 -1.17
C LEU A 58 -16.92 -9.59 0.03
N ARG A 59 -16.16 -10.14 0.98
CA ARG A 59 -15.65 -9.41 2.15
C ARG A 59 -14.14 -9.20 2.02
N LEU A 60 -13.69 -7.99 2.35
CA LEU A 60 -12.26 -7.68 2.47
C LEU A 60 -11.79 -7.95 3.91
N SER A 61 -10.51 -8.27 4.11
CA SER A 61 -9.93 -8.37 5.45
C SER A 61 -10.04 -7.07 6.25
N THR A 62 -10.05 -5.93 5.57
CA THR A 62 -10.24 -4.61 6.16
C THR A 62 -10.80 -3.61 5.14
N GLU A 63 -11.52 -2.61 5.62
CA GLU A 63 -11.96 -1.45 4.83
C GLU A 63 -10.96 -0.28 4.89
N ARG A 64 -9.98 -0.34 5.80
CA ARG A 64 -8.96 0.68 6.01
C ARG A 64 -7.58 0.05 6.22
N ILE A 65 -6.59 0.59 5.53
CA ILE A 65 -5.17 0.30 5.70
C ILE A 65 -4.45 1.61 5.96
N ASP A 66 -3.62 1.63 6.99
CA ASP A 66 -2.73 2.75 7.29
C ASP A 66 -1.30 2.25 7.15
N LEU A 67 -0.55 2.82 6.18
CA LEU A 67 0.84 2.44 5.93
C LEU A 67 1.82 3.30 6.75
N GLY A 68 1.32 4.25 7.55
CA GLY A 68 2.14 5.22 8.25
C GLY A 68 2.90 6.11 7.28
N THR A 69 4.19 6.30 7.55
CA THR A 69 5.07 7.11 6.71
C THR A 69 5.79 6.23 5.70
N ILE A 70 5.77 6.66 4.43
CA ILE A 70 6.53 6.05 3.34
C ILE A 70 7.43 7.10 2.70
N SER A 71 8.47 6.66 2.01
CA SER A 71 9.45 7.55 1.39
C SER A 71 9.96 7.00 0.06
N HIS A 72 10.31 7.89 -0.87
CA HIS A 72 11.09 7.53 -2.07
C HIS A 72 12.43 6.87 -1.70
N CYS A 73 12.96 7.10 -0.49
CA CYS A 73 14.18 6.46 -0.02
C CYS A 73 14.04 4.97 0.30
N GLU A 74 12.82 4.45 0.35
CA GLU A 74 12.52 3.08 0.73
C GLU A 74 11.78 2.31 -0.37
N GLY A 75 11.54 2.97 -1.51
CA GLY A 75 10.77 2.42 -2.62
C GLY A 75 9.28 2.29 -2.34
N ALA A 76 8.60 1.60 -3.25
CA ALA A 76 7.20 1.29 -3.08
C ALA A 76 6.97 0.33 -1.92
N ARG A 77 5.77 0.41 -1.33
CA ARG A 77 5.30 -0.54 -0.33
C ARG A 77 4.33 -1.52 -0.96
N THR A 78 4.46 -2.80 -0.64
CA THR A 78 3.50 -3.84 -1.04
C THR A 78 2.91 -4.50 0.19
N PHE A 79 1.60 -4.75 0.17
CA PHE A 79 0.89 -5.51 1.19
C PHE A 79 -0.19 -6.39 0.55
N GLU A 80 -0.62 -7.42 1.26
CA GLU A 80 -1.68 -8.32 0.80
C GLU A 80 -3.04 -7.87 1.33
N LEU A 81 -4.01 -7.69 0.44
CA LEU A 81 -5.42 -7.53 0.80
C LEU A 81 -6.12 -8.88 0.61
N LEU A 82 -6.67 -9.45 1.69
CA LEU A 82 -7.39 -10.70 1.60
C LEU A 82 -8.85 -10.44 1.22
N MET A 83 -9.36 -11.23 0.29
CA MET A 83 -10.74 -11.21 -0.18
C MET A 83 -11.36 -12.58 0.08
N THR A 84 -12.45 -12.63 0.83
CA THR A 84 -13.18 -13.87 1.14
C THR A 84 -14.57 -13.81 0.51
N ASN A 85 -14.98 -14.88 -0.17
CA ASN A 85 -16.36 -15.04 -0.59
C ASN A 85 -17.17 -15.68 0.54
N ASP A 86 -17.95 -14.87 1.25
CA ASP A 86 -18.86 -15.33 2.31
C ASP A 86 -20.26 -15.69 1.75
N GLY A 87 -20.44 -15.64 0.43
CA GLY A 87 -21.69 -15.99 -0.25
C GLY A 87 -21.79 -17.48 -0.57
N THR A 88 -22.85 -17.85 -1.29
CA THR A 88 -23.14 -19.24 -1.66
C THR A 88 -22.85 -19.58 -3.12
N GLU A 89 -22.55 -18.58 -3.95
CA GLU A 89 -22.19 -18.74 -5.36
C GLU A 89 -20.78 -18.17 -5.63
N PRO A 90 -20.06 -18.65 -6.67
CA PRO A 90 -18.79 -18.05 -7.08
C PRO A 90 -18.94 -16.56 -7.40
N ILE A 91 -17.98 -15.74 -6.94
CA ILE A 91 -17.95 -14.30 -7.24
C ILE A 91 -16.83 -14.02 -8.23
N THR A 92 -17.13 -13.31 -9.32
CA THR A 92 -16.11 -12.85 -10.26
C THR A 92 -15.66 -11.45 -9.90
N VAL A 93 -14.40 -11.28 -9.49
CA VAL A 93 -13.78 -9.96 -9.35
C VAL A 93 -13.37 -9.46 -10.73
N SER A 94 -14.25 -8.72 -11.40
CA SER A 94 -14.04 -8.28 -12.79
C SER A 94 -12.97 -7.19 -12.94
N GLY A 95 -12.64 -6.50 -11.84
CA GLY A 95 -11.55 -5.53 -11.79
C GLY A 95 -11.73 -4.53 -10.66
N TRP A 96 -11.09 -3.38 -10.78
CA TRP A 96 -11.12 -2.34 -9.75
C TRP A 96 -10.94 -0.95 -10.34
N ARG A 97 -11.18 0.07 -9.53
CA ARG A 97 -10.85 1.46 -9.82
C ARG A 97 -10.12 2.05 -8.63
N ALA A 98 -8.87 2.46 -8.83
CA ALA A 98 -8.13 3.24 -7.85
C ALA A 98 -8.36 4.75 -8.08
N THR A 99 -8.32 5.54 -7.01
CA THR A 99 -8.38 7.01 -7.09
C THR A 99 -7.09 7.64 -7.63
N CYS A 100 -5.98 6.92 -7.53
CA CYS A 100 -4.65 7.37 -7.95
C CYS A 100 -3.90 6.20 -8.57
N SER A 101 -3.12 6.45 -9.62
CA SER A 101 -2.22 5.44 -10.22
C SER A 101 -1.08 5.02 -9.29
N CYS A 102 -0.80 5.80 -8.24
CA CYS A 102 0.14 5.48 -7.18
C CYS A 102 -0.28 4.30 -6.31
N VAL A 103 -1.54 3.86 -6.37
CA VAL A 103 -2.03 2.66 -5.68
C VAL A 103 -2.51 1.68 -6.73
N SER A 104 -1.81 0.56 -6.87
CA SER A 104 -2.08 -0.43 -7.91
C SER A 104 -2.13 -1.84 -7.34
N PRO A 105 -3.27 -2.54 -7.45
CA PRO A 105 -3.28 -3.98 -7.27
C PRO A 105 -2.36 -4.66 -8.30
N ASN A 106 -1.48 -5.53 -7.81
CA ASN A 106 -0.60 -6.35 -8.64
C ASN A 106 -1.33 -7.65 -9.01
N GLY A 107 -2.21 -7.55 -10.00
CA GLY A 107 -2.99 -8.68 -10.50
C GLY A 107 -3.78 -8.29 -11.75
N LYS A 108 -4.47 -9.26 -12.35
CA LYS A 108 -5.45 -9.02 -13.42
C LYS A 108 -6.85 -9.24 -12.85
N GLY A 109 -7.82 -8.45 -13.28
CA GLY A 109 -9.23 -8.73 -13.02
C GLY A 109 -9.71 -9.95 -13.81
N GLY A 110 -10.94 -10.39 -13.52
CA GLY A 110 -11.59 -11.53 -14.18
C GLY A 110 -11.36 -12.89 -13.51
N PHE A 111 -10.86 -12.91 -12.28
CA PHE A 111 -10.74 -14.15 -11.50
C PHE A 111 -11.99 -14.41 -10.67
N ALA A 112 -12.28 -15.68 -10.42
CA ALA A 112 -13.37 -16.12 -9.55
C ALA A 112 -12.83 -16.41 -8.14
N VAL A 113 -13.65 -16.12 -7.13
CA VAL A 113 -13.46 -16.53 -5.74
C VAL A 113 -14.61 -17.46 -5.37
N LEU A 114 -14.32 -18.74 -5.12
CA LEU A 114 -15.33 -19.74 -4.82
C LEU A 114 -15.94 -19.53 -3.42
N PRO A 115 -17.16 -20.04 -3.14
CA PRO A 115 -17.76 -19.95 -1.81
C PRO A 115 -16.83 -20.46 -0.70
N GLY A 116 -16.59 -19.63 0.32
CA GLY A 116 -15.66 -19.92 1.42
C GLY A 116 -14.17 -19.76 1.09
N GLU A 117 -13.80 -19.52 -0.16
CA GLU A 117 -12.41 -19.30 -0.57
C GLU A 117 -11.92 -17.92 -0.09
N THR A 118 -10.64 -17.85 0.27
CA THR A 118 -9.93 -16.59 0.52
C THR A 118 -8.76 -16.46 -0.46
N THR A 119 -8.74 -15.35 -1.18
CA THR A 119 -7.68 -15.02 -2.15
C THR A 119 -6.93 -13.78 -1.68
N ALA A 120 -5.60 -13.82 -1.74
CA ALA A 120 -4.75 -12.66 -1.48
C ALA A 120 -4.54 -11.85 -2.76
N LEU A 121 -4.70 -10.53 -2.68
CA LEU A 121 -4.40 -9.59 -3.76
C LEU A 121 -3.28 -8.64 -3.30
N PRO A 122 -2.09 -8.69 -3.92
CA PRO A 122 -1.02 -7.78 -3.55
C PRO A 122 -1.39 -6.39 -4.03
N ILE A 123 -1.21 -5.39 -3.17
CA ILE A 123 -1.40 -3.98 -3.48
C ILE A 123 -0.06 -3.27 -3.35
N ARG A 124 0.36 -2.61 -4.41
CA ARG A 124 1.57 -1.78 -4.44
C ARG A 124 1.21 -0.31 -4.30
N VAL A 125 1.93 0.41 -3.44
CA VAL A 125 1.80 1.85 -3.20
C VAL A 125 3.12 2.54 -3.46
N GLU A 126 3.12 3.40 -4.48
CA GLU A 126 4.26 4.23 -4.88
C GLU A 126 4.22 5.56 -4.11
N PRO A 127 5.33 5.98 -3.48
CA PRO A 127 5.44 7.33 -2.94
C PRO A 127 5.36 8.36 -4.08
N GLN A 128 4.40 9.28 -3.98
CA GLN A 128 4.24 10.40 -4.92
C GLN A 128 3.93 11.69 -4.16
N GLY A 129 4.68 12.75 -4.49
CA GLY A 129 4.54 14.06 -3.85
C GLY A 129 5.05 14.05 -2.40
N ALA A 130 4.43 14.86 -1.54
CA ALA A 130 4.71 14.91 -0.11
C ALA A 130 3.41 15.06 0.70
N GLY A 131 3.48 14.79 2.00
CA GLY A 131 2.38 14.95 2.95
C GLY A 131 1.36 13.81 2.94
N GLY A 132 0.27 14.02 3.69
CA GLY A 132 -0.80 13.02 3.86
C GLY A 132 -1.52 12.67 2.56
N LYS A 133 -1.88 11.40 2.42
CA LYS A 133 -2.63 10.81 1.31
C LYS A 133 -3.72 9.92 1.88
N SER A 134 -4.87 9.93 1.22
CA SER A 134 -5.99 9.01 1.47
C SER A 134 -6.52 8.58 0.12
N GLN A 135 -6.18 7.37 -0.30
CA GLN A 135 -6.56 6.79 -1.58
C GLN A 135 -7.60 5.70 -1.38
N ARG A 136 -8.33 5.34 -2.44
CA ARG A 136 -9.35 4.30 -2.39
C ARG A 136 -9.24 3.37 -3.59
N ILE A 137 -9.52 2.10 -3.36
CA ILE A 137 -9.75 1.10 -4.40
C ILE A 137 -11.19 0.63 -4.27
N ASP A 138 -11.95 0.79 -5.35
CA ASP A 138 -13.33 0.31 -5.48
C ASP A 138 -13.32 -0.96 -6.36
N PHE A 139 -13.69 -2.11 -5.80
CA PHE A 139 -13.74 -3.38 -6.53
C PHE A 139 -15.04 -3.51 -7.33
N ARG A 140 -14.94 -4.14 -8.50
CA ARG A 140 -16.08 -4.53 -9.32
C ARG A 140 -16.28 -6.05 -9.18
N ILE A 141 -17.49 -6.45 -8.85
CA ILE A 141 -17.88 -7.85 -8.70
C ILE A 141 -19.03 -8.15 -9.66
N ASP A 142 -18.97 -9.30 -10.34
CA ASP A 142 -20.01 -9.79 -11.25
C ASP A 142 -20.46 -8.74 -12.30
N GLY A 143 -19.50 -7.93 -12.75
CA GLY A 143 -19.73 -6.83 -13.71
C GLY A 143 -20.37 -5.56 -13.12
N SER A 144 -20.69 -5.53 -11.83
CA SER A 144 -21.29 -4.39 -11.14
C SER A 144 -20.24 -3.47 -10.47
N ILE A 145 -20.56 -2.17 -10.40
CA ILE A 145 -19.70 -1.11 -9.83
C ILE A 145 -19.88 -1.00 -8.29
N GLY A 146 -20.73 -1.84 -7.68
CA GLY A 146 -21.08 -1.81 -6.26
C GLY A 146 -20.31 -2.79 -5.35
N GLY A 147 -19.13 -3.25 -5.75
CA GLY A 147 -18.32 -4.15 -4.92
C GLY A 147 -17.75 -3.49 -3.66
N PRO A 148 -17.03 -4.25 -2.82
CA PRO A 148 -16.42 -3.71 -1.62
C PRO A 148 -15.32 -2.70 -1.95
N ARG A 149 -14.96 -1.87 -0.97
CA ARG A 149 -13.95 -0.81 -1.12
C ARG A 149 -12.96 -0.83 0.03
N VAL A 150 -11.72 -0.48 -0.26
CA VAL A 150 -10.67 -0.27 0.75
C VAL A 150 -10.10 1.13 0.63
N ARG A 151 -9.92 1.80 1.77
CA ARG A 151 -9.21 3.07 1.88
C ARG A 151 -7.79 2.82 2.38
N ILE A 152 -6.83 3.52 1.78
CA ILE A 152 -5.41 3.38 2.07
C ILE A 152 -4.88 4.77 2.42
N ASP A 153 -4.48 4.95 3.67
CA ASP A 153 -3.90 6.18 4.18
C ASP A 153 -2.40 6.03 4.36
N TYR A 154 -1.66 7.10 4.08
CA TYR A 154 -0.22 7.17 4.29
C TYR A 154 0.26 8.61 4.26
N VAL A 155 1.48 8.86 4.75
CA VAL A 155 2.20 10.13 4.62
C VAL A 155 3.44 9.90 3.78
N VAL A 156 3.63 10.71 2.74
CA VAL A 156 4.90 10.71 1.99
C VAL A 156 5.84 11.73 2.61
N ALA A 157 6.91 11.27 3.23
CA ALA A 157 7.97 12.11 3.79
C ALA A 157 9.32 11.60 3.32
N SER A 158 9.98 12.36 2.43
CA SER A 158 11.24 11.94 1.84
C SER A 158 12.32 12.99 2.02
N VAL A 159 13.53 12.52 2.34
CA VAL A 159 14.74 13.32 2.47
C VAL A 159 15.17 13.83 1.09
N ILE A 160 15.04 13.00 0.06
CA ILE A 160 15.21 13.39 -1.34
C ILE A 160 13.93 13.07 -2.10
N ARG A 161 13.46 14.01 -2.93
CA ARG A 161 12.29 13.82 -3.79
C ARG A 161 12.68 13.81 -5.26
N PRO A 162 12.43 12.72 -5.98
CA PRO A 162 12.49 12.71 -7.42
C PRO A 162 11.26 13.39 -8.03
N ARG A 163 11.49 14.19 -9.08
CA ARG A 163 10.48 14.88 -9.87
C ARG A 163 10.70 14.58 -11.36
N PRO A 164 9.86 13.76 -11.99
CA PRO A 164 8.80 12.94 -11.38
C PRO A 164 9.35 11.72 -10.62
N SER A 165 8.60 11.18 -9.65
CA SER A 165 8.93 9.90 -8.99
C SER A 165 8.48 8.67 -9.78
N VAL A 166 7.56 8.86 -10.74
CA VAL A 166 7.16 7.86 -11.72
C VAL A 166 7.37 8.42 -13.12
N VAL A 167 8.29 7.82 -13.86
CA VAL A 167 8.68 8.23 -15.21
C VAL A 167 7.97 7.36 -16.23
N MET A 168 7.13 7.97 -17.06
CA MET A 168 6.51 7.29 -18.19
C MET A 168 7.46 7.33 -19.39
N ARG A 169 7.54 6.24 -20.16
CA ARG A 169 8.25 6.24 -21.44
C ARG A 169 7.78 7.42 -22.31
N PRO A 170 8.70 8.30 -22.77
CA PRO A 170 8.36 9.37 -23.69
C PRO A 170 7.75 8.83 -24.99
N THR A 171 6.77 9.53 -25.55
CA THR A 171 6.20 9.19 -26.86
C THR A 171 7.13 9.57 -28.02
N LYS A 172 8.11 10.44 -27.77
CA LYS A 172 9.15 10.88 -28.71
C LYS A 172 10.49 10.94 -27.99
N GLY A 173 11.55 10.51 -28.68
CA GLY A 173 12.89 10.43 -28.10
C GLY A 173 13.05 9.25 -27.14
N THR A 174 14.24 9.14 -26.55
CA THR A 174 14.60 8.05 -25.62
C THR A 174 15.03 8.56 -24.25
N LEU A 175 15.07 9.87 -24.04
CA LEU A 175 15.61 10.49 -22.83
C LEU A 175 14.49 11.05 -21.96
N ALA A 176 14.61 10.90 -20.65
CA ALA A 176 13.74 11.53 -19.66
C ALA A 176 14.56 12.07 -18.49
N ILE A 177 14.23 13.28 -18.05
CA ILE A 177 14.91 13.94 -16.92
C ILE A 177 14.13 13.67 -15.63
N VAL A 178 14.86 13.40 -14.56
CA VAL A 178 14.35 13.38 -13.20
C VAL A 178 15.22 14.31 -12.36
N ASP A 179 14.59 15.34 -11.81
CA ASP A 179 15.21 16.23 -10.84
C ASP A 179 15.12 15.60 -9.45
N LEU A 180 16.18 15.69 -8.66
CA LEU A 180 16.24 15.24 -7.28
C LEU A 180 16.43 16.44 -6.36
N GLU A 181 15.50 16.63 -5.44
CA GLU A 181 15.51 17.77 -4.52
C GLU A 181 15.65 17.30 -3.07
N ARG A 182 16.50 17.97 -2.30
CA ARG A 182 16.47 17.85 -0.84
C ARG A 182 15.18 18.44 -0.29
N SER A 183 14.57 17.69 0.61
CA SER A 183 13.34 18.13 1.25
C SER A 183 13.23 17.77 2.72
N ALA A 184 12.46 18.59 3.42
CA ALA A 184 11.95 18.34 4.75
C ALA A 184 10.79 17.33 4.71
N PRO A 185 10.41 16.73 5.85
CA PRO A 185 9.31 15.76 5.92
C PRO A 185 7.95 16.27 5.42
N ASP A 186 7.69 17.58 5.54
CA ASP A 186 6.49 18.24 5.02
C ASP A 186 6.56 18.52 3.51
N GLY A 187 7.72 18.31 2.90
CA GLY A 187 7.99 18.58 1.51
C GLY A 187 8.47 20.01 1.21
N ALA A 188 8.87 20.81 2.20
CA ALA A 188 9.61 22.03 1.93
C ALA A 188 10.97 21.70 1.31
N PHE A 189 11.43 22.51 0.36
CA PHE A 189 12.78 22.40 -0.20
C PHE A 189 13.82 22.76 0.88
N ILE A 190 14.96 22.06 0.87
CA ILE A 190 16.09 22.35 1.76
C ILE A 190 17.32 22.65 0.91
N GLU A 191 17.95 23.80 1.15
CA GLU A 191 19.17 24.23 0.46
C GLU A 191 20.43 23.60 1.10
N GLU A 192 20.51 22.27 1.09
CA GLU A 192 21.63 21.49 1.60
C GLU A 192 22.18 20.60 0.50
N ALA A 193 23.49 20.62 0.26
CA ALA A 193 24.09 19.80 -0.79
C ALA A 193 23.99 18.30 -0.50
N PHE A 194 23.90 17.52 -1.58
CA PHE A 194 24.08 16.07 -1.59
C PHE A 194 24.70 15.67 -2.93
N LEU A 195 25.29 14.47 -2.98
CA LEU A 195 25.90 13.92 -4.18
C LEU A 195 25.09 12.73 -4.68
N ILE A 196 24.89 12.65 -5.99
CA ILE A 196 24.40 11.45 -6.66
C ILE A 196 25.62 10.62 -7.07
N LEU A 197 25.70 9.40 -6.54
CA LEU A 197 26.82 8.49 -6.74
C LEU A 197 26.66 7.63 -8.00
N GLY A 198 25.45 7.54 -8.54
CA GLY A 198 25.13 6.78 -9.75
C GLY A 198 23.75 6.11 -9.67
N THR A 199 23.46 5.25 -10.65
CA THR A 199 22.19 4.54 -10.75
C THR A 199 22.37 3.03 -10.86
N VAL A 200 21.39 2.28 -10.35
CA VAL A 200 21.30 0.82 -10.45
C VAL A 200 19.90 0.45 -10.96
N PRO A 201 19.79 -0.20 -12.13
CA PRO A 201 20.87 -0.48 -13.08
C PRO A 201 21.45 0.81 -13.70
N GLN A 202 22.63 0.71 -14.32
CA GLN A 202 23.32 1.85 -14.95
C GLN A 202 22.68 2.24 -16.30
N VAL A 203 21.47 2.77 -16.24
CA VAL A 203 20.66 3.18 -17.40
C VAL A 203 20.37 4.68 -17.43
N ALA A 204 20.93 5.43 -16.49
CA ALA A 204 20.79 6.87 -16.41
C ALA A 204 22.13 7.55 -16.13
N LYS A 205 22.34 8.70 -16.75
CA LYS A 205 23.50 9.57 -16.52
C LYS A 205 23.17 10.58 -15.44
N VAL A 206 24.08 10.79 -14.50
CA VAL A 206 24.01 11.93 -13.58
C VAL A 206 24.42 13.18 -14.36
N PHE A 207 23.67 14.26 -14.22
CA PHE A 207 24.08 15.56 -14.76
C PHE A 207 24.31 16.56 -13.63
N ASP A 208 25.29 17.43 -13.84
CA ASP A 208 25.63 18.46 -12.88
C ASP A 208 24.55 19.54 -12.87
N VAL A 209 24.04 19.83 -11.68
CA VAL A 209 23.20 21.01 -11.45
C VAL A 209 24.14 22.13 -10.99
N PRO A 210 24.34 23.20 -11.78
CA PRO A 210 25.15 24.33 -11.39
C PRO A 210 24.82 24.82 -9.96
N PRO A 211 25.82 25.07 -9.11
CA PRO A 211 25.58 25.59 -7.76
C PRO A 211 24.78 26.90 -7.74
N SER A 212 24.81 27.65 -8.85
CA SER A 212 24.00 28.86 -9.04
C SER A 212 22.48 28.61 -9.09
N MET A 213 22.04 27.36 -9.26
CA MET A 213 20.63 26.97 -9.18
C MET A 213 20.19 26.57 -7.75
N GLY A 214 21.10 26.63 -6.77
CA GLY A 214 20.85 26.32 -5.37
C GLY A 214 21.46 24.98 -4.95
N LEU A 215 21.96 24.93 -3.70
CA LEU A 215 22.38 23.67 -3.10
C LEU A 215 21.14 22.78 -2.88
N GLY A 216 21.32 21.45 -2.89
CA GLY A 216 20.20 20.53 -2.66
C GLY A 216 19.38 20.19 -3.91
N LEU A 217 19.94 20.48 -5.08
CA LEU A 217 19.46 19.97 -6.35
C LEU A 217 20.47 18.98 -6.95
N GLY A 218 19.95 17.92 -7.55
CA GLY A 218 20.67 16.99 -8.40
C GLY A 218 19.75 16.50 -9.52
N GLY A 219 20.28 15.74 -10.47
CA GLY A 219 19.45 15.23 -11.54
C GLY A 219 20.06 14.04 -12.26
N ILE A 220 19.17 13.24 -12.85
CA ILE A 220 19.54 12.15 -13.74
C ILE A 220 18.79 12.24 -15.07
N GLU A 221 19.46 11.84 -16.14
CA GLU A 221 18.88 11.65 -17.46
C GLU A 221 18.79 10.16 -17.74
N ILE A 222 17.58 9.63 -17.74
CA ILE A 222 17.25 8.23 -18.02
C ILE A 222 17.30 7.99 -19.52
N ASP A 223 17.99 6.93 -19.94
CA ASP A 223 18.05 6.49 -21.33
C ASP A 223 17.23 5.21 -21.54
N PHE A 224 16.06 5.34 -22.14
CA PHE A 224 15.19 4.22 -22.46
C PHE A 224 15.81 3.25 -23.48
N ALA A 225 16.73 3.71 -24.35
CA ALA A 225 17.44 2.81 -25.24
C ALA A 225 18.41 1.91 -24.47
N ALA A 226 19.06 2.44 -23.43
CA ALA A 226 19.89 1.65 -22.52
C ALA A 226 19.06 0.63 -21.72
N ILE A 227 17.86 1.01 -21.25
CA ILE A 227 16.92 0.08 -20.61
C ILE A 227 16.52 -1.03 -21.59
N ASP A 228 16.18 -0.69 -22.83
CA ASP A 228 15.79 -1.66 -23.85
C ASP A 228 16.93 -2.61 -24.24
N ALA A 229 18.17 -2.13 -24.22
CA ALA A 229 19.35 -2.98 -24.41
C ALA A 229 19.57 -3.92 -23.22
N LEU A 230 19.46 -3.40 -21.99
CA LEU A 230 19.59 -4.19 -20.76
C LEU A 230 18.52 -5.29 -20.68
N ALA A 231 17.27 -4.96 -20.97
CA ALA A 231 16.15 -5.90 -20.94
C ALA A 231 16.27 -7.06 -21.95
N LYS A 232 17.16 -6.96 -22.94
CA LYS A 232 17.43 -8.03 -23.92
C LYS A 232 18.58 -8.95 -23.53
N LEU A 233 19.35 -8.61 -22.49
CA LEU A 233 20.44 -9.45 -22.02
C LEU A 233 19.89 -10.73 -21.38
N GLU A 234 20.56 -11.84 -21.61
CA GLU A 234 20.24 -13.11 -20.96
C GLU A 234 20.37 -12.96 -19.43
N GLY A 235 19.43 -13.56 -18.69
CA GLY A 235 19.41 -13.52 -17.22
C GLY A 235 18.68 -12.32 -16.59
N VAL A 236 18.43 -11.24 -17.33
CA VAL A 236 17.71 -10.05 -16.80
C VAL A 236 16.22 -10.33 -16.55
N GLY A 237 15.66 -11.37 -17.16
CA GLY A 237 14.28 -11.82 -16.90
C GLY A 237 14.00 -12.18 -15.42
N GLY A 238 15.04 -12.45 -14.62
CA GLY A 238 14.92 -12.70 -13.18
C GLY A 238 15.38 -11.53 -12.30
N ASP A 239 15.76 -10.39 -12.88
CA ASP A 239 16.18 -9.23 -12.12
C ASP A 239 14.99 -8.61 -11.37
N PRO A 240 15.04 -8.50 -10.02
CA PRO A 240 13.94 -7.96 -9.23
C PRO A 240 13.65 -6.47 -9.48
N ALA A 241 14.57 -5.73 -10.11
CA ALA A 241 14.33 -4.36 -10.52
C ALA A 241 13.30 -4.29 -11.65
N PHE A 242 13.16 -5.34 -12.47
CA PHE A 242 12.21 -5.38 -13.57
C PHE A 242 10.90 -6.09 -13.18
N GLU A 243 9.77 -5.44 -13.47
CA GLU A 243 8.50 -6.16 -13.65
C GLU A 243 8.31 -6.49 -15.13
N TRP A 244 7.81 -7.69 -15.41
CA TRP A 244 7.56 -8.17 -16.76
C TRP A 244 6.07 -8.40 -17.00
N GLU A 245 5.66 -8.33 -18.26
CA GLU A 245 4.32 -8.72 -18.68
C GLU A 245 4.37 -9.56 -19.96
N THR A 246 3.43 -10.51 -20.04
CA THR A 246 3.19 -11.30 -21.24
C THR A 246 2.09 -10.66 -22.08
N THR A 247 2.42 -10.35 -23.32
CA THR A 247 1.49 -9.84 -24.34
C THR A 247 1.35 -10.86 -25.48
N ALA A 248 0.46 -10.58 -26.43
CA ALA A 248 0.32 -11.42 -27.64
C ALA A 248 1.61 -11.48 -28.47
N SER A 249 2.49 -10.47 -28.37
CA SER A 249 3.76 -10.40 -29.09
C SER A 249 4.95 -10.97 -28.32
N GLY A 250 4.72 -11.54 -27.12
CA GLY A 250 5.76 -12.12 -26.28
C GLY A 250 5.88 -11.44 -24.91
N VAL A 251 6.99 -11.70 -24.23
CA VAL A 251 7.29 -11.08 -22.94
C VAL A 251 8.02 -9.76 -23.17
N ARG A 252 7.56 -8.71 -22.49
CA ARG A 252 8.24 -7.40 -22.47
C ARG A 252 8.33 -6.89 -21.03
N TRP A 253 9.32 -6.05 -20.77
CA TRP A 253 9.37 -5.38 -19.47
C TRP A 253 8.20 -4.41 -19.35
N LYS A 254 7.59 -4.33 -18.18
CA LYS A 254 6.45 -3.48 -17.86
C LYS A 254 6.90 -2.24 -17.08
N SER A 255 7.78 -2.46 -16.11
CA SER A 255 8.41 -1.38 -15.35
C SER A 255 9.79 -1.76 -14.84
N LEU A 256 10.56 -0.73 -14.50
CA LEU A 256 11.87 -0.83 -13.86
C LEU A 256 11.86 0.05 -12.61
N ASP A 257 12.25 -0.49 -11.47
CA ASP A 257 12.61 0.29 -10.29
C ASP A 257 14.07 0.73 -10.40
N LEU A 258 14.29 2.00 -10.71
CA LEU A 258 15.62 2.58 -10.82
C LEU A 258 16.06 3.12 -9.45
N VAL A 259 17.14 2.57 -8.92
CA VAL A 259 17.75 3.04 -7.68
C VAL A 259 18.79 4.11 -8.01
N VAL A 260 18.61 5.31 -7.47
CA VAL A 260 19.60 6.39 -7.49
C VAL A 260 20.34 6.41 -6.17
N ARG A 261 21.65 6.18 -6.20
CA ARG A 261 22.48 6.15 -5.00
C ARG A 261 22.96 7.54 -4.63
N THR A 262 22.99 7.84 -3.34
CA THR A 262 23.42 9.14 -2.83
C THR A 262 24.40 9.02 -1.66
N ASP A 263 25.09 10.10 -1.34
CA ASP A 263 26.01 10.18 -0.19
C ASP A 263 25.29 10.47 1.14
N LEU A 264 23.97 10.67 1.15
CA LEU A 264 23.21 10.95 2.37
C LEU A 264 22.87 9.67 3.13
N PRO A 265 23.34 9.50 4.38
CA PRO A 265 23.01 8.31 5.16
C PRO A 265 21.51 8.14 5.44
N ALA A 266 20.76 9.25 5.53
CA ALA A 266 19.31 9.23 5.74
C ALA A 266 18.52 8.83 4.48
N CYS A 267 19.16 8.73 3.32
CA CYS A 267 18.54 8.39 2.04
C CYS A 267 19.60 7.93 1.03
N SER A 268 20.32 6.86 1.36
CA SER A 268 21.43 6.36 0.52
C SER A 268 20.96 5.84 -0.83
N GLU A 269 19.68 5.49 -0.93
CA GLU A 269 19.01 5.01 -2.13
C GLU A 269 17.71 5.78 -2.31
N VAL A 270 17.44 6.26 -3.53
CA VAL A 270 16.19 6.90 -3.93
C VAL A 270 15.61 6.08 -5.07
N HIS A 271 14.37 5.64 -4.93
CA HIS A 271 13.69 4.82 -5.93
C HIS A 271 12.89 5.69 -6.89
N VAL A 272 13.06 5.43 -8.18
CA VAL A 272 12.32 6.06 -9.27
C VAL A 272 11.69 4.96 -10.12
N THR A 273 10.36 4.94 -10.17
CA THR A 273 9.64 3.92 -10.94
C THR A 273 9.54 4.35 -12.41
N ILE A 274 10.10 3.55 -13.32
CA ILE A 274 10.04 3.77 -14.77
C ILE A 274 9.00 2.82 -15.36
N LYS A 275 8.06 3.32 -16.19
CA LYS A 275 7.01 2.53 -16.85
C LYS A 275 7.22 2.46 -18.37
N ASN A 276 7.07 1.26 -18.94
CA ASN A 276 7.32 1.00 -20.36
C ASN A 276 6.22 1.51 -21.32
N GLY A 277 5.07 1.95 -20.78
CA GLY A 277 3.89 2.31 -21.59
C GLY A 277 3.10 1.10 -22.06
#